data_AF-A0A8C2LFL6-F1
#
_entry.id   AF-A0A8C2LFL6-F1
#
_cell.length_a   1.000
_cell.length_b   1.000
_cell.length_c   1.000
_cell.angle_alpha   90.00
_cell.angle_beta   90.00
_cell.angle_gamma   90.00
#
_symmetry.space_group_name_H-M   'P 1'
#
loop_
_entity.id
_entity.type
_entity.pdbx_description
1 polymer ?
#
loop_
_entity_poly.entity_id
_entity_poly.type
_entity_poly.pdbx_seq_one_letter_code
_entity_poly.pdbx_strand_id
1 'polypeptide(L)'
;MEHKVACVLAMVLMLALSSLAQDQAETCTMTPGERINCGFSGITPQQCKERGCCFDNTIRGFPWCFQPLPIESPPEEECPF
;
A
#
# COMPACT_ATOMS: atom_id res chain seq x y z
N MET A 1 36.09 -1.60 -22.75
CA MET A 1 35.75 -0.70 -21.63
C MET A 1 34.26 -0.35 -21.62
N GLU A 2 33.62 -0.27 -22.79
CA GLU A 2 32.22 0.17 -22.94
C GLU A 2 31.17 -0.85 -22.45
N HIS A 3 31.38 -2.16 -22.66
CA HIS A 3 30.48 -3.20 -22.13
C HIS A 3 30.40 -3.22 -20.60
N LYS A 4 31.50 -2.85 -19.92
CA LYS A 4 31.56 -2.84 -18.45
C LYS A 4 30.73 -1.67 -17.89
N VAL A 5 30.76 -0.52 -18.57
CA VAL A 5 29.91 0.65 -18.25
C VAL A 5 28.44 0.34 -18.54
N ALA A 6 28.15 -0.29 -19.68
CA ALA A 6 26.79 -0.71 -20.03
C ALA A 6 26.21 -1.71 -19.02
N CYS A 7 26.97 -2.72 -18.59
CA CYS A 7 26.53 -3.67 -17.56
C CYS A 7 26.29 -3.00 -16.21
N VAL A 8 27.17 -2.09 -15.79
CA VAL A 8 26.99 -1.37 -14.51
C VAL A 8 25.76 -0.48 -14.55
N LEU A 9 25.51 0.24 -15.66
CA LEU A 9 24.29 1.02 -15.85
C LEU A 9 23.03 0.14 -15.81
N ALA A 10 23.05 -1.01 -16.48
CA ALA A 10 21.94 -1.96 -16.45
C ALA A 10 21.66 -2.49 -15.04
N MET A 11 22.70 -2.89 -14.29
CA MET A 11 22.54 -3.37 -12.91
C MET A 11 21.96 -2.31 -11.98
N VAL A 12 22.40 -1.06 -12.09
CA VAL A 12 21.85 0.06 -11.30
C VAL A 12 20.38 0.31 -11.64
N LEU A 13 20.02 0.23 -12.92
CA LEU A 13 18.65 0.44 -13.38
C LEU A 13 17.70 -0.66 -12.87
N MET A 14 18.15 -1.91 -12.84
CA MET A 14 17.40 -3.04 -12.29
C MET A 14 17.21 -2.92 -10.76
N LEU A 15 18.25 -2.53 -10.02
CA LEU A 15 18.16 -2.29 -8.57
C LEU A 15 17.20 -1.13 -8.24
N ALA A 16 17.22 -0.07 -9.03
CA ALA A 16 16.28 1.04 -8.88
C ALA A 16 14.83 0.59 -9.11
N LEU A 17 14.56 -0.16 -10.19
CA LEU A 17 13.21 -0.70 -10.48
C LEU A 17 12.69 -1.62 -9.38
N SER A 18 13.56 -2.43 -8.78
CA SER A 18 13.22 -3.34 -7.67
C SER A 18 12.66 -2.59 -6.45
N SER A 19 13.19 -1.39 -6.18
CA SER A 19 12.83 -0.56 -5.03
C SER A 19 11.43 0.06 -5.15
N LEU A 20 10.89 0.16 -6.37
CA LEU A 20 9.53 0.64 -6.62
C LEU A 20 8.46 -0.45 -6.42
N ALA A 21 8.84 -1.73 -6.32
CA ALA A 21 7.92 -2.86 -6.42
C ALA A 21 7.47 -3.45 -5.07
N GLN A 22 7.85 -2.86 -3.92
CA GLN A 22 7.32 -3.30 -2.62
C GLN A 22 5.88 -2.81 -2.42
N ASP A 23 4.94 -3.46 -3.11
CA ASP A 23 3.52 -3.40 -2.83
C ASP A 23 3.24 -4.43 -1.72
N GLN A 24 3.36 -4.00 -0.46
CA GLN A 24 2.89 -4.84 0.64
C GLN A 24 1.37 -4.92 0.51
N ALA A 25 0.84 -6.13 0.35
CA ALA A 25 -0.61 -6.33 0.27
C ALA A 25 -1.28 -5.73 1.50
N GLU A 26 -2.27 -4.86 1.29
CA GLU A 26 -2.92 -4.09 2.34
C GLU A 26 -4.45 -4.26 2.28
N THR A 27 -5.13 -4.20 3.43
CA THR A 27 -6.58 -4.38 3.56
C THR A 27 -7.26 -3.24 4.29
N CYS A 28 -8.46 -2.89 3.82
CA CYS A 28 -9.37 -1.93 4.47
C CYS A 28 -10.43 -2.60 5.35
N THR A 29 -10.40 -3.93 5.46
CA THR A 29 -11.40 -4.69 6.24
C THR A 29 -10.91 -4.85 7.67
N MET A 30 -11.50 -4.08 8.59
CA MET A 30 -11.18 -4.10 10.01
C MET A 30 -12.40 -3.70 10.84
N THR A 31 -12.39 -3.98 12.14
CA THR A 31 -13.47 -3.50 12.99
C THR A 31 -13.37 -1.98 13.18
N PRO A 32 -14.49 -1.26 13.38
CA PRO A 32 -14.45 0.21 13.53
C PRO A 32 -13.56 0.69 14.69
N GLY A 33 -13.46 -0.09 15.76
CA GLY A 33 -12.64 0.23 16.93
C GLY A 33 -11.13 0.16 16.68
N GLU A 34 -10.71 -0.55 15.63
CA GLU A 34 -9.31 -0.67 15.23
C GLU A 34 -8.88 0.44 14.25
N ARG A 35 -9.83 1.26 13.77
CA ARG A 35 -9.55 2.31 12.81
C ARG A 35 -8.65 3.39 13.40
N ILE A 36 -7.46 3.52 12.83
CA ILE A 36 -6.54 4.62 13.13
C ILE A 36 -6.82 5.76 12.15
N ASN A 37 -7.17 6.94 12.66
CA ASN A 37 -7.52 8.10 11.84
C ASN A 37 -6.36 8.50 10.90
N CYS A 38 -6.66 8.67 9.60
CA CYS A 38 -5.70 9.07 8.56
C CYS A 38 -6.08 10.41 7.88
N GLY A 39 -7.08 11.13 8.40
CA GLY A 39 -7.66 12.28 7.73
C GLY A 39 -8.09 13.39 8.69
N PHE A 40 -9.09 14.15 8.26
CA PHE A 40 -9.68 15.23 9.04
C PHE A 40 -11.21 15.21 8.91
N SER A 41 -11.90 15.94 9.79
CA SER A 41 -13.35 16.05 9.77
C SER A 41 -13.85 16.62 8.44
N GLY A 42 -14.77 15.93 7.77
CA GLY A 42 -15.30 16.35 6.47
C GLY A 42 -14.41 16.02 5.28
N ILE A 43 -13.34 15.23 5.46
CA ILE A 43 -12.53 14.71 4.35
C ILE A 43 -13.41 13.97 3.33
N THR A 44 -13.15 14.21 2.04
CA THR A 44 -13.87 13.52 0.97
C THR A 44 -13.30 12.11 0.74
N PRO A 45 -14.07 11.18 0.16
CA PRO A 45 -13.56 9.85 -0.19
C PRO A 45 -12.33 9.92 -1.10
N GLN A 46 -12.30 10.87 -2.04
CA GLN A 46 -11.19 11.07 -2.97
C GLN A 46 -9.94 11.54 -2.23
N GLN A 47 -10.05 12.57 -1.38
CA GLN A 47 -8.91 13.07 -0.60
C GLN A 47 -8.35 12.01 0.35
N CYS A 48 -9.19 11.14 0.90
CA CYS A 48 -8.72 10.03 1.72
C CYS A 48 -7.92 9.00 0.91
N LYS A 49 -8.43 8.62 -0.28
CA LYS A 49 -7.74 7.69 -1.17
C LYS A 49 -6.42 8.24 -1.71
N GLU A 50 -6.35 9.53 -2.03
CA GLU A 50 -5.12 10.20 -2.47
C GLU A 50 -4.02 10.20 -1.39
N ARG A 51 -4.40 10.03 -0.11
CA ARG A 51 -3.46 9.86 1.01
C ARG A 51 -3.00 8.42 1.19
N GLY A 52 -3.44 7.49 0.34
CA GLY A 52 -3.17 6.06 0.48
C GLY A 52 -3.93 5.42 1.64
N CYS A 53 -5.13 5.93 1.95
CA CYS A 53 -5.93 5.47 3.08
C CYS A 53 -7.30 4.95 2.68
N CYS A 54 -7.87 4.16 3.57
CA CYS A 54 -9.19 3.54 3.43
C CYS A 54 -10.29 4.53 3.81
N PHE A 55 -11.39 4.52 3.06
CA PHE A 55 -12.56 5.34 3.34
C PHE A 55 -13.81 4.48 3.55
N ASP A 56 -14.48 4.64 4.70
CA ASP A 56 -15.78 4.05 4.99
C ASP A 56 -16.60 4.92 5.96
N ASN A 57 -17.72 5.45 5.46
CA ASN A 57 -18.64 6.31 6.21
C ASN A 57 -19.93 5.59 6.67
N THR A 58 -20.01 4.26 6.51
CA THR A 58 -21.20 3.48 6.86
C THR A 58 -21.47 3.45 8.36
N ILE A 59 -20.42 3.61 9.18
CA ILE A 59 -20.49 3.56 10.65
C ILE A 59 -20.14 4.93 11.21
N ARG A 60 -21.02 5.47 12.06
CA ARG A 60 -20.85 6.77 12.73
C ARG A 60 -20.06 6.62 14.04
N GLY A 61 -19.41 7.69 14.47
CA GLY A 61 -18.64 7.73 15.71
C GLY A 61 -17.19 7.23 15.59
N PHE A 62 -16.80 6.74 14.41
CA PHE A 62 -15.44 6.28 14.11
C PHE A 62 -14.85 7.08 12.93
N PRO A 63 -13.52 7.08 12.77
CA PRO A 63 -12.87 7.69 11.61
C PRO A 63 -13.42 7.13 10.30
N TRP A 64 -13.83 8.03 9.40
CA TRP A 64 -14.22 7.65 8.04
C TRP A 64 -13.02 7.44 7.13
N CYS A 65 -11.94 8.19 7.37
CA CYS A 65 -10.66 7.97 6.71
C CYS A 65 -9.68 7.36 7.71
N PHE A 66 -9.19 6.15 7.41
CA PHE A 66 -8.36 5.36 8.31
C PHE A 66 -7.23 4.66 7.57
N GLN A 67 -6.16 4.32 8.31
CA GLN A 67 -5.01 3.61 7.78
C GLN A 67 -5.40 2.19 7.34
N PRO A 68 -4.84 1.68 6.24
CA PRO A 68 -4.97 0.27 5.87
C PRO A 68 -4.14 -0.61 6.82
N LEU A 69 -4.51 -1.88 6.94
CA LEU A 69 -3.72 -2.87 7.66
C LEU A 69 -2.87 -3.68 6.68
N PRO A 70 -1.61 -4.01 7.00
CA PRO A 70 -0.83 -4.96 6.22
C PRO A 70 -1.48 -6.34 6.29
N ILE A 71 -1.58 -7.01 5.15
CA ILE A 71 -1.95 -8.42 5.08
C ILE A 71 -0.66 -9.20 5.31
N GLU A 72 -0.55 -9.87 6.45
CA GLU A 72 0.45 -10.92 6.63
C GLU A 72 0.06 -12.08 5.69
N SER A 73 0.59 -12.09 4.48
CA SER A 73 0.48 -13.27 3.63
C SER A 73 1.36 -14.36 4.23
N PRO A 74 0.83 -15.58 4.50
CA PRO A 74 1.67 -16.76 4.48
C PRO A 74 2.46 -16.75 3.16
N PRO A 75 3.72 -17.26 3.12
CA PRO A 75 4.44 -17.37 1.86
C PRO A 75 3.51 -18.03 0.85
N GLU A 76 3.32 -17.34 -0.27
CA GLU A 76 2.67 -17.80 -1.49
C GLU A 76 2.63 -19.34 -1.62
N GLU A 77 1.59 -20.00 -1.09
CA GLU A 77 1.32 -21.37 -1.50
C GLU A 77 0.84 -21.27 -2.94
N GLU A 78 1.68 -21.80 -3.82
CA GLU A 78 1.53 -21.75 -5.27
C GLU A 78 0.09 -22.06 -5.66
N CYS A 79 -0.54 -21.20 -6.48
CA CYS A 79 -1.79 -21.50 -7.16
C CYS A 79 -1.72 -22.92 -7.76
N PRO A 80 -2.44 -23.92 -7.22
CA PRO A 80 -2.49 -25.22 -7.85
C PRO A 80 -3.31 -25.06 -9.14
N PHE A 81 -2.71 -25.52 -10.24
CA PHE A 81 -3.23 -25.51 -11.61
C PHE A 81 -4.67 -26.02 -11.73
#